data_AF-A0AAE1VVM0-F1
#
_entry.id   AF-A0AAE1VVM0-F1
#
_cell.length_a   1.000
_cell.length_b   1.000
_cell.length_c   1.000
_cell.angle_alpha   90.00
_cell.angle_beta   90.00
_cell.angle_gamma   90.00
#
_symmetry.space_group_name_H-M   'P 1'
#
loop_
_entity.id
_entity.type
_entity.pdbx_description
1 polymer ?
#
loop_
_entity_poly.entity_id
_entity_poly.type
_entity_poly.pdbx_seq_one_letter_code
_entity_poly.pdbx_strand_id
1 'polypeptide(L)' 'MRMLRWMCGHTRSDMIRNEDIQDKVGVTSIEEKMWEATLRWFRYVKRRGADDPVQRCERLAMEGFRRGRVRPKKY' A
#
# COMPACT_ATOMS: atom_id res chain seq x y z
N MET A 1 17.96 7.93 -9.76
CA MET A 1 18.12 7.46 -11.15
C MET A 1 19.32 8.01 -11.89
N ARG A 2 19.68 9.32 -11.78
CA ARG A 2 20.83 9.89 -12.51
C ARG A 2 22.17 9.19 -12.22
N MET A 3 22.44 8.88 -10.94
CA MET A 3 23.66 8.16 -10.53
C MET A 3 23.67 6.71 -11.03
N LEU A 4 22.56 5.97 -10.87
CA LEU A 4 22.43 4.60 -11.38
C LEU A 4 22.61 4.54 -12.91
N ARG A 5 21.98 5.47 -13.64
CA ARG A 5 22.17 5.61 -15.09
C ARG A 5 23.62 5.87 -15.44
N TRP A 6 24.28 6.79 -14.75
CA TRP A 6 25.69 7.09 -14.99
C TRP A 6 26.62 5.90 -14.70
N MET A 7 26.40 5.19 -13.59
CA MET A 7 27.15 3.96 -13.25
C MET A 7 26.99 2.87 -14.31
N CYS A 8 25.80 2.74 -14.91
CA CYS A 8 25.54 1.78 -15.98
C CYS A 8 25.88 2.31 -17.39
N GLY A 9 26.40 3.54 -17.53
CA GLY A 9 26.71 4.16 -18.82
C GLY A 9 25.47 4.57 -19.65
N HIS A 10 24.28 4.61 -19.05
CA HIS A 10 23.04 4.91 -19.73
C HIS A 10 22.76 6.42 -19.78
N THR A 11 22.37 6.89 -20.95
CA THR A 11 21.97 8.27 -21.22
C THR A 11 20.44 8.42 -21.24
N ARG A 12 19.95 9.66 -21.41
CA ARG A 12 18.51 9.91 -21.58
C ARG A 12 17.98 9.40 -22.92
N SER A 13 18.85 9.29 -23.93
CA SER A 13 18.50 8.84 -25.28
C SER A 13 18.20 7.35 -25.38
N ASP A 14 18.74 6.55 -24.45
CA ASP A 14 18.55 5.10 -24.48
C ASP A 14 17.10 4.68 -24.19
N MET A 15 16.28 5.59 -23.65
CA MET A 15 14.86 5.36 -23.29
C MET A 15 14.60 4.10 -22.45
N ILE A 16 15.64 3.55 -21.80
CA ILE A 16 15.56 2.38 -20.92
C ILE A 16 14.70 2.73 -19.71
N ARG A 17 13.84 1.80 -19.29
CA ARG A 17 12.99 2.01 -18.13
C ARG A 17 13.81 2.00 -16.85
N ASN A 18 13.31 2.73 -15.86
CA ASN A 18 13.97 2.81 -14.57
C ASN A 18 13.97 1.44 -13.85
N GLU A 19 12.93 0.62 -14.06
CA GLU A 19 12.86 -0.76 -13.56
C GLU A 19 14.06 -1.59 -14.05
N ASP A 20 14.35 -1.59 -15.36
CA ASP A 20 15.45 -2.37 -15.94
C ASP A 20 16.83 -1.97 -15.37
N ILE A 21 17.02 -0.66 -15.11
CA ILE A 21 18.26 -0.14 -14.50
C ILE A 21 18.35 -0.56 -13.04
N GLN A 22 17.24 -0.57 -12.32
CA GLN A 22 17.16 -0.99 -10.93
C GLN A 22 17.45 -2.49 -10.77
N ASP A 23 16.83 -3.31 -11.62
CA ASP A 23 17.05 -4.76 -11.68
C ASP A 23 18.52 -5.09 -11.95
N LYS A 24 19.13 -4.43 -12.94
CA LYS A 24 20.54 -4.63 -13.29
C LYS A 24 21.52 -4.28 -12.17
N VAL A 25 21.18 -3.31 -11.30
CA VAL A 25 22.04 -2.90 -10.16
C VAL A 25 21.63 -3.62 -8.87
N GLY A 26 20.59 -4.46 -8.89
CA GLY A 26 20.05 -5.11 -7.70
C GLY A 26 19.41 -4.14 -6.70
N VAL A 27 18.97 -2.97 -7.16
CA VAL A 27 18.26 -1.99 -6.35
C VAL A 27 16.78 -2.33 -6.41
N THR A 28 16.16 -2.62 -5.25
CA THR A 28 14.73 -2.88 -5.18
C THR A 28 13.93 -1.66 -5.63
N SER A 29 12.84 -1.90 -6.35
CA SER A 29 11.97 -0.82 -6.81
C SER A 29 11.36 -0.07 -5.61
N ILE A 30 11.09 1.22 -5.80
CA ILE A 30 10.42 2.01 -4.74
C ILE A 30 9.01 1.48 -4.52
N GLU A 31 8.35 1.03 -5.59
CA GLU A 31 7.00 0.46 -5.54
C GLU A 31 6.94 -0.80 -4.66
N GLU A 32 7.87 -1.75 -4.83
CA GLU A 32 7.95 -2.92 -3.95
C GLU A 32 8.14 -2.53 -2.48
N LYS A 33 9.02 -1.56 -2.21
CA LYS A 33 9.26 -1.11 -0.83
C LYS A 33 8.04 -0.43 -0.20
N MET A 34 7.28 0.30 -1.01
CA MET A 34 6.01 0.90 -0.60
C MET A 34 4.95 -0.17 -0.32
N TRP A 35 4.90 -1.22 -1.15
CA TRP A 35 4.05 -2.39 -0.92
C TRP A 35 4.45 -3.17 0.33
N GLU A 36 5.73 -3.41 0.53
CA GLU A 36 6.22 -4.07 1.74
C GLU A 36 5.87 -3.28 3.00
N ALA A 37 6.05 -1.95 2.99
CA ALA A 37 5.68 -1.09 4.11
C ALA A 37 4.16 -1.14 4.39
N THR A 38 3.35 -1.12 3.34
CA THR A 38 1.88 -1.22 3.44
C THR A 38 1.45 -2.57 4.02
N LEU A 39 2.04 -3.67 3.53
CA LEU A 39 1.77 -5.02 4.03
C LEU A 39 2.24 -5.19 5.48
N ARG A 40 3.39 -4.61 5.83
CA ARG A 40 3.91 -4.62 7.20
C ARG A 40 3.00 -3.84 8.15
N TRP A 41 2.47 -2.70 7.72
CA TRP A 41 1.46 -1.95 8.47
C TRP A 41 0.15 -2.74 8.60
N PHE A 42 -0.34 -3.36 7.53
CA PHE A 42 -1.55 -4.16 7.58
C PHE A 42 -1.41 -5.37 8.51
N ARG A 43 -0.24 -6.04 8.49
CA ARG A 43 0.09 -7.11 9.43
C ARG A 43 0.13 -6.61 10.87
N TYR A 44 0.60 -5.39 11.09
CA TYR A 44 0.60 -4.76 12.41
C TYR A 44 -0.83 -4.51 12.89
N VAL A 45 -1.68 -3.92 12.05
CA VAL A 45 -3.11 -3.68 12.35
C VAL A 45 -3.82 -5.00 12.66
N LYS A 46 -3.67 -6.04 11.81
CA LYS A 46 -4.27 -7.37 12.02
C LYS A 46 -3.80 -8.10 13.28
N ARG A 47 -2.60 -7.79 13.79
CA ARG A 47 -2.04 -8.40 15.02
C ARG A 47 -2.46 -7.66 16.28
N ARG A 48 -2.94 -6.42 16.18
CA ARG A 48 -3.42 -5.70 17.35
C ARG A 48 -4.75 -6.31 17.84
N GLY A 49 -4.95 -6.26 19.15
CA GLY A 49 -6.13 -6.82 19.82
C GLY A 49 -7.41 -6.04 19.53
N ALA A 50 -8.54 -6.62 19.92
CA ALA A 50 -9.89 -6.10 19.62
C ALA A 50 -10.20 -4.70 20.15
N ASP A 51 -9.43 -4.22 21.15
CA ASP A 51 -9.56 -2.88 21.73
C ASP A 51 -8.76 -1.80 20.98
N ASP A 52 -8.04 -2.18 19.91
CA ASP A 52 -7.40 -1.19 19.05
C ASP A 52 -8.44 -0.32 18.34
N PRO A 53 -8.27 1.01 18.29
CA PRO A 53 -9.22 1.92 17.69
C PRO A 53 -9.59 1.56 16.23
N VAL A 54 -8.65 1.05 15.42
CA VAL A 54 -8.93 0.66 14.04
C VAL A 54 -9.86 -0.56 14.01
N GLN A 55 -9.56 -1.57 14.81
CA GLN A 55 -10.38 -2.79 14.91
C GLN A 55 -11.77 -2.50 15.49
N ARG A 56 -11.85 -1.60 16.48
CA ARG A 56 -13.12 -1.15 17.06
C ARG A 56 -13.98 -0.43 16.03
N CYS A 57 -13.40 0.43 15.20
CA CYS A 57 -14.10 1.09 14.09
C CYS A 57 -14.59 0.08 13.05
N GLU A 58 -13.78 -0.90 12.64
CA GLU A 58 -14.20 -1.96 11.72
C GLU A 58 -15.37 -2.79 12.28
N ARG A 59 -15.32 -3.14 13.57
CA ARG A 59 -16.41 -3.85 14.26
C ARG A 59 -17.69 -3.03 14.27
N LEU A 60 -17.61 -1.75 14.62
CA LEU A 60 -18.75 -0.84 14.64
C LEU A 60 -19.34 -0.63 13.24
N ALA A 61 -18.50 -0.54 12.19
CA ALA A 61 -18.96 -0.46 10.81
C ALA A 61 -19.75 -1.71 10.40
N MET A 62 -19.25 -2.91 10.72
CA MET A 62 -19.97 -4.18 10.50
C MET A 62 -21.28 -4.26 11.30
N GLU A 63 -21.30 -3.76 12.53
CA GLU A 63 -22.49 -3.72 13.38
C GLU A 63 -23.55 -2.73 12.84
N GLY A 64 -23.09 -1.63 12.24
CA GLY A 64 -23.93 -0.67 11.51
C GLY A 64 -24.58 -1.26 10.25
N PHE A 65 -23.87 -2.12 9.50
CA PHE A 65 -24.45 -2.85 8.36
C PHE A 65 -25.54 -3.86 8.77
N ARG A 66 -25.43 -4.45 9.98
CA ARG A 66 -26.42 -5.39 10.52
C ARG A 66 -27.67 -4.70 11.06
N ARG A 67 -27.58 -3.43 11.46
CA ARG A 67 -28.75 -2.60 11.81
C ARG A 67 -29.49 -2.24 10.52
N GLY A 68 -30.40 -3.13 10.13
CA GLY A 68 -31.12 -3.10 8.87
C GLY A 68 -31.73 -1.73 8.51
N ARG A 69 -31.78 -1.47 7.20
CA ARG A 69 -32.38 -0.30 6.56
C ARG A 69 -33.67 0.10 7.27
N VAL A 70 -33.61 1.19 8.03
CA VAL A 70 -34.78 1.74 8.72
C VAL A 70 -35.82 2.07 7.65
N ARG A 71 -37.02 1.49 7.78
CA ARG A 71 -38.13 1.69 6.83
C ARG A 71 -38.47 3.19 6.81
N PRO A 72 -38.46 3.87 5.65
CA PRO A 72 -38.77 5.30 5.59
C PRO A 72 -40.21 5.54 6.07
N LYS A 73 -40.36 6.48 7.00
CA LYS A 73 -41.67 6.86 7.53
C LYS A 73 -42.41 7.66 6.46
N LYS A 74 -43.51 7.10 5.94
CA LYS A 74 -44.40 7.79 5.00
C LYS A 74 -45.26 8.77 5.80
N TYR A 75 -45.23 10.04 5.41
CA TYR A 75 -46.19 11.06 5.80
C TYR A 75 -47.45 10.92 4.96
#